data_AF-A0A3C0QRB4-F1
#
_entry.id   AF-A0A3C0QRB4-F1
#
_cell.length_a   1.000
_cell.length_b   1.000
_cell.length_c   1.000
_cell.angle_alpha   90.00
_cell.angle_beta   90.00
_cell.angle_gamma   90.00
#
_symmetry.space_group_name_H-M   'P 1'
#
loop_
_entity.id
_entity.type
_entity.pdbx_description
1 polymer ?
#
loop_
_entity_poly.entity_id
_entity_poly.type
_entity_poly.pdbx_seq_one_letter_code
_entity_poly.pdbx_strand_id
1 'polypeptide(L)' 'MFQVGKGGINENLVNQVDDALRKRELIKLRVLENSEYTAREAAEELAELTKSDVVQVIGSRFVLFRRNAQSPVIDLKAAR' A
#
# COMPACT_ATOMS: atom_id res chain seq x y z
N MET A 1 1.38 11.28 -2.72
CA MET A 1 1.53 10.73 -1.36
C MET A 1 0.15 10.30 -0.94
N PHE A 2 -0.06 9.03 -0.58
CA PHE A 2 -1.38 8.49 -0.24
C PHE A 2 -1.57 8.45 1.28
N GLN A 3 -2.80 8.69 1.73
CA GLN A 3 -3.11 8.66 3.15
C GLN A 3 -4.51 8.12 3.42
N VAL A 4 -4.65 7.44 4.56
CA VAL A 4 -5.93 6.98 5.11
C VAL A 4 -6.33 7.95 6.23
N GLY A 5 -7.47 8.59 6.11
CA GLY A 5 -7.98 9.56 7.09
C GLY A 5 -9.30 9.11 7.70
N LYS A 6 -10.09 10.09 8.16
CA LYS A 6 -11.44 9.87 8.70
C LYS A 6 -12.41 9.17 7.72
N GLY A 7 -12.18 9.31 6.41
CA GLY A 7 -12.98 8.64 5.38
C GLY A 7 -12.64 7.17 5.15
N GLY A 8 -11.69 6.62 5.93
CA GLY A 8 -11.30 5.21 5.87
C GLY A 8 -10.75 4.77 4.51
N ILE A 9 -10.91 3.48 4.23
CA ILE A 9 -10.61 2.87 2.95
C ILE A 9 -11.89 2.84 2.12
N ASN A 10 -11.85 3.51 0.97
CA ASN A 10 -12.97 3.57 0.02
C ASN A 10 -12.49 3.21 -1.39
N GLU A 11 -13.43 2.96 -2.31
CA GLU A 11 -13.12 2.53 -3.67
C GLU A 11 -12.18 3.49 -4.42
N ASN A 12 -12.34 4.81 -4.22
CA ASN A 12 -11.46 5.80 -4.84
C ASN A 12 -10.01 5.66 -4.35
N LEU A 13 -9.81 5.48 -3.04
CA LEU A 13 -8.49 5.23 -2.49
C LEU A 13 -7.92 3.91 -3.03
N VAL A 14 -8.70 2.83 -3.02
CA VAL A 14 -8.29 1.52 -3.52
C VAL A 14 -7.82 1.62 -4.97
N ASN A 15 -8.60 2.26 -5.84
CA ASN A 15 -8.26 2.45 -7.25
C ASN A 15 -6.95 3.25 -7.43
N GLN A 16 -6.77 4.32 -6.65
CA GLN A 16 -5.55 5.13 -6.70
C GLN A 16 -4.31 4.36 -6.24
N VAL A 17 -4.46 3.54 -5.19
CA VAL A 17 -3.41 2.67 -4.65
C VAL A 17 -3.07 1.57 -5.66
N ASP A 18 -4.08 0.97 -6.30
CA ASP A 18 -3.91 -0.06 -7.33
C ASP A 18 -3.12 0.48 -8.54
N ASP A 19 -3.52 1.64 -9.06
CA ASP A 19 -2.84 2.30 -10.17
C ASP A 19 -1.39 2.65 -9.84
N ALA A 20 -1.15 3.10 -8.60
CA ALA A 20 0.18 3.44 -8.14
C ALA A 20 1.07 2.20 -8.00
N LEU A 21 0.52 1.10 -7.45
CA LEU A 21 1.19 -0.20 -7.38
C LEU A 21 1.50 -0.74 -8.78
N ARG A 22 0.59 -0.62 -9.75
CA ARG A 22 0.84 -1.08 -11.12
C ARG A 22 2.02 -0.34 -11.77
N LYS A 23 2.14 0.96 -11.54
CA LYS A 23 3.18 1.82 -12.16
C LYS A 23 4.53 1.77 -11.44
N ARG A 24 4.53 1.57 -10.12
CA ARG A 24 5.73 1.74 -9.27
C ARG A 24 6.15 0.47 -8.55
N GLU A 25 5.28 -0.53 -8.49
CA GLU A 25 5.39 -1.78 -7.74
C GLU A 25 5.54 -1.64 -6.22
N LEU A 26 6.09 -0.54 -5.72
CA LEU A 26 6.28 -0.25 -4.30
C LEU A 26 5.72 1.14 -3.98
N ILE A 27 4.84 1.21 -2.99
CA ILE A 27 4.26 2.47 -2.54
C ILE A 27 4.24 2.56 -1.02
N LYS A 28 4.38 3.78 -0.51
CA LYS A 28 4.30 4.09 0.91
C LYS A 28 3.08 4.95 1.19
N LEU A 29 2.33 4.58 2.21
CA LEU A 29 1.13 5.24 2.67
C LEU A 29 1.28 5.67 4.13
N ARG A 30 0.43 6.61 4.55
CA ARG A 30 0.33 7.08 5.93
C ARG A 30 -1.11 6.99 6.41
N VAL A 31 -1.32 6.53 7.63
CA VAL A 31 -2.58 6.67 8.33
C VAL A 31 -2.54 7.95 9.18
N LEU A 32 -3.58 8.76 9.08
CA LEU A 32 -3.76 9.97 9.86
C LEU A 32 -4.32 9.64 11.24
N GLU A 33 -4.03 10.48 12.23
CA GLU A 33 -4.46 10.29 13.62
C GLU A 33 -5.98 10.34 13.81
N ASN A 34 -6.71 10.91 12.84
CA ASN A 34 -8.17 10.96 12.83
C ASN A 34 -8.82 9.80 12.06
N SER A 35 -8.03 8.81 11.65
CA SER A 35 -8.55 7.59 11.04
C SER A 35 -9.06 6.63 12.11
N GLU A 36 -10.08 5.85 11.74
CA GLU A 36 -10.56 4.73 12.56
C GLU A 36 -9.67 3.49 12.42
N TYR A 37 -8.73 3.51 11.47
CA TYR A 37 -7.78 2.43 11.23
C TYR A 37 -6.45 2.69 11.91
N THR A 38 -5.79 1.63 12.36
CA THR A 38 -4.36 1.63 12.60
C THR A 38 -3.60 1.48 11.28
N ALA A 39 -2.30 1.79 11.28
CA ALA A 39 -1.45 1.55 10.12
C ALA A 39 -1.33 0.07 9.72
N ARG A 40 -1.62 -0.85 10.63
CA ARG A 40 -1.58 -2.29 10.35
C ARG A 40 -2.86 -2.76 9.69
N GLU A 41 -4.01 -2.43 10.27
CA GLU A 41 -5.32 -2.76 9.69
C GLU A 41 -5.47 -2.14 8.30
N ALA A 42 -5.09 -0.87 8.14
CA ALA A 42 -5.14 -0.22 6.84
C ALA A 42 -4.19 -0.88 5.81
N ALA A 43 -3.05 -1.40 6.27
CA ALA A 43 -2.11 -2.09 5.39
C ALA A 43 -2.67 -3.45 4.94
N GLU A 44 -3.20 -4.24 5.87
CA GLU A 44 -3.79 -5.56 5.60
C GLU A 44 -4.99 -5.44 4.67
N GLU A 45 -5.91 -4.53 4.94
CA GLU A 45 -7.11 -4.34 4.12
C GLU A 45 -6.77 -3.84 2.71
N LEU A 46 -5.89 -2.83 2.57
CA LEU A 46 -5.47 -2.38 1.25
C LEU A 46 -4.65 -3.44 0.50
N ALA A 47 -3.86 -4.25 1.21
CA ALA A 47 -3.12 -5.36 0.63
C ALA A 47 -4.08 -6.39 0.00
N GLU A 48 -5.11 -6.79 0.73
CA GLU A 48 -6.14 -7.71 0.22
C GLU A 48 -6.88 -7.12 -0.99
N LEU A 49 -7.36 -5.87 -0.87
CA LEU A 49 -8.15 -5.21 -1.93
C LEU A 49 -7.33 -4.97 -3.22
N THR A 50 -6.03 -4.71 -3.10
CA THR A 50 -5.15 -4.44 -4.24
C THR A 50 -4.33 -5.65 -4.69
N LYS A 51 -4.49 -6.81 -4.02
CA LYS A 51 -3.68 -8.01 -4.25
C LYS A 51 -2.17 -7.70 -4.18
N SER A 52 -1.78 -7.02 -3.12
CA SER A 52 -0.40 -6.62 -2.84
C SER A 52 0.05 -7.21 -1.50
N ASP A 53 1.35 -7.14 -1.25
CA ASP A 53 1.99 -7.62 -0.02
C ASP A 53 2.32 -6.44 0.90
N VAL A 54 2.07 -6.62 2.20
CA VAL A 54 2.56 -5.69 3.22
C VAL A 54 4.04 -5.94 3.47
N VAL A 55 4.88 -4.98 3.08
CA VAL A 55 6.34 -5.09 3.27
C VAL A 55 6.74 -4.67 4.67
N GLN A 56 6.16 -3.57 5.15
CA GLN A 56 6.55 -3.00 6.44
C GLN A 56 5.47 -2.07 6.98
N VAL A 57 5.32 -2.06 8.31
CA VAL A 57 4.53 -1.08 9.05
C VAL A 57 5.42 -0.44 10.10
N ILE A 58 5.59 0.89 10.05
CA ILE A 58 6.39 1.66 11.02
C ILE A 58 5.57 2.86 11.50
N GLY A 59 5.20 2.84 12.79
CA GLY A 59 4.37 3.88 13.39
C GLY A 59 3.07 4.05 12.60
N SER A 60 2.81 5.26 12.11
CA SER A 60 1.63 5.59 11.30
C SER A 60 1.81 5.36 9.79
N ARG A 61 2.89 4.73 9.34
CA ARG A 61 3.18 4.52 7.91
C ARG A 61 3.30 3.04 7.59
N PHE A 62 2.95 2.70 6.37
CA PHE A 62 3.10 1.34 5.86
C PHE A 62 3.51 1.34 4.39
N VAL A 63 4.07 0.22 3.95
CA VAL A 63 4.59 0.01 2.60
C VAL A 63 3.92 -1.21 2.00
N LEU A 64 3.40 -1.05 0.79
CA LEU A 64 2.81 -2.11 -0.01
C LEU A 64 3.67 -2.37 -1.24
N PHE A 65 3.80 -3.66 -1.60
CA PHE A 65 4.50 -4.11 -2.79
C PHE A 65 3.60 -5.00 -3.65
N ARG A 66 3.58 -4.79 -4.96
CA ARG A 66 2.94 -5.68 -5.91
C ARG A 66 3.82 -5.82 -7.13
N ARG A 67 4.30 -7.04 -7.38
CA ARG A 67 5.11 -7.34 -8.55
C ARG A 67 4.28 -7.20 -9.83
N ASN A 68 4.82 -6.47 -10.80
CA ASN A 68 4.27 -6.38 -12.14
C ASN A 68 4.82 -7.52 -13.00
N ALA A 69 3.96 -8.49 -13.33
CA ALA A 69 4.34 -9.66 -14.12
C ALA A 69 4.73 -9.34 -15.57
N GLN A 70 4.23 -8.23 -16.13
CA GLN A 70 4.45 -7.87 -17.54
C GLN A 70 5.66 -6.96 -17.74
N SER A 71 5.95 -6.10 -16.77
CA SER A 71 7.09 -5.19 -16.82
C SER A 71 7.57 -4.88 -15.39
N PRO A 72 8.45 -5.74 -14.83
CA PRO A 72 8.98 -5.52 -13.49
C PRO A 72 9.88 -4.27 -13.48
N VAL A 73 9.59 -3.34 -12.58
CA VAL A 73 10.32 -2.07 -12.36
C VAL A 73 11.40 -2.27 -11.29
N ILE A 74 11.17 -3.16 -10.34
CA ILE A 74 12.05 -3.49 -9.22
C ILE A 74 12.70 -4.85 -9.49
N ASP A 75 14.03 -4.82 -9.68
CA ASP A 75 14.84 -6.03 -9.76
C ASP A 75 15.04 -6.60 -8.35
N LEU A 76 14.22 -7.58 -7.98
CA LEU A 76 14.36 -8.36 -6.74
C LEU A 76 15.56 -9.32 -6.86
N LYS A 77 16.78 -8.79 -7.01
CA LYS A 77 17.98 -9.59 -6.77
C LYS A 77 18.06 -9.83 -5.28
N ALA A 78 17.77 -11.07 -4.94
CA ALA A 78 17.74 -11.64 -3.60
C ALA A 78 18.72 -10.96 -2.65
N ALA A 79 18.17 -10.36 -1.58
CA ALA A 79 18.93 -10.17 -0.36
C ALA A 79 19.49 -11.55 0.01
N ARG A 80 20.81 -11.68 -0.11
CA ARG A 80 21.55 -12.89 0.22
C ARG A 80 21.82 -12.94 1.72
#